data_AF-R5BGL1-F1
#
_entry.id   AF-R5BGL1-F1
#
_cell.length_a   1.000
_cell.length_b   1.000
_cell.length_c   1.000
_cell.angle_alpha   90.00
_cell.angle_beta   90.00
_cell.angle_gamma   90.00
#
_symmetry.space_group_name_H-M   'P 1'
#
loop_
_entity.id
_entity.type
_entity.pdbx_description
1 polymer ?
#
loop_
_entity_poly.entity_id
_entity_poly.type
_entity_poly.pdbx_seq_one_letter_code
_entity_poly.pdbx_strand_id
1 'polypeptide(L)'
;MKTPNPRDLFYCSHLDRCVYQRYAFLLNEKYNVFAQNNHINSVAIAYRDNLGKTNIDFAKEAFRKISSLKNAFIFVSDFEHFFDNINHEYLKKKLCELLTEQKLPEDYYAVYKNITKFAFWEWEDIIKCSYEDEFNTTSKNKIKSIVNKRDKILTNLQFKSNTKYIKKKPHQYWNSSRLTYQCSAFKYLYD
;
A
#
# COMPACT_ATOMS: atom_id res chain seq x y z
N MET A 1 29.15 6.45 6.94
CA MET A 1 27.70 6.78 7.02
C MET A 1 26.97 5.74 6.20
N LYS A 2 25.93 5.07 6.74
CA LYS A 2 25.06 4.21 5.93
C LYS A 2 24.37 5.11 4.91
N THR A 3 24.53 4.85 3.63
CA THR A 3 23.76 5.53 2.59
C THR A 3 22.27 5.24 2.83
N PRO A 4 21.37 6.24 2.75
CA PRO A 4 19.94 5.99 2.83
C PRO A 4 19.56 4.96 1.77
N ASN A 5 18.81 3.93 2.16
CA ASN A 5 18.19 3.03 1.19
C ASN A 5 16.87 3.70 0.77
N PRO A 6 16.75 4.25 -0.46
CA PRO A 6 15.56 4.96 -0.87
C PRO A 6 14.35 4.03 -0.80
N ARG A 7 13.26 4.51 -0.20
CA ARG A 7 12.03 3.71 -0.08
C ARG A 7 11.21 3.85 -1.35
N ASP A 8 10.95 2.73 -1.99
CA ASP A 8 10.00 2.66 -3.10
C ASP A 8 8.59 3.04 -2.62
N LEU A 9 7.98 4.04 -3.27
CA LEU A 9 6.60 4.45 -3.03
C LEU A 9 5.76 4.25 -4.28
N PHE A 10 4.63 3.55 -4.14
CA PHE A 10 3.71 3.25 -5.24
C PHE A 10 2.39 4.00 -5.02
N TYR A 11 2.19 5.10 -5.74
CA TYR A 11 1.01 5.96 -5.64
C TYR A 11 -0.11 5.48 -6.55
N CYS A 12 -1.26 5.14 -5.97
CA CYS A 12 -2.44 4.83 -6.78
C CYS A 12 -3.02 6.06 -7.48
N SER A 13 -3.85 5.84 -8.51
CA SER A 13 -4.59 6.94 -9.14
C SER A 13 -5.58 7.57 -8.15
N HIS A 14 -5.99 8.82 -8.40
CA HIS A 14 -6.95 9.50 -7.52
C HIS A 14 -8.28 8.74 -7.38
N LEU A 15 -8.74 8.09 -8.44
CA LEU A 15 -9.98 7.29 -8.43
C LEU A 15 -9.78 5.98 -7.65
N ASP A 16 -8.67 5.28 -7.90
CA ASP A 16 -8.35 4.05 -7.15
C ASP A 16 -8.23 4.32 -5.66
N ARG A 17 -7.64 5.47 -5.28
CA ARG A 17 -7.57 5.93 -3.89
C ARG A 17 -8.96 6.01 -3.26
N CYS A 18 -9.95 6.58 -3.94
CA CYS A 18 -11.32 6.68 -3.42
C CYS A 18 -11.95 5.29 -3.23
N VAL A 19 -11.73 4.38 -4.18
CA VAL A 19 -12.17 2.98 -4.05
C VAL A 19 -11.50 2.33 -2.83
N TYR A 20 -10.18 2.40 -2.72
CA TYR A 20 -9.44 1.81 -1.60
C TYR A 20 -9.86 2.40 -0.25
N GLN A 21 -10.09 3.70 -0.17
CA GLN A 21 -10.61 4.34 1.05
C GLN A 21 -11.99 3.81 1.45
N ARG A 22 -12.89 3.63 0.48
CA ARG A 22 -14.21 3.06 0.74
C ARG A 22 -14.12 1.63 1.29
N TYR A 23 -13.34 0.76 0.65
CA TYR A 23 -13.20 -0.62 1.10
C TYR A 23 -12.39 -0.75 2.40
N ALA A 24 -11.40 0.12 2.63
CA ALA A 24 -10.69 0.20 3.90
C ALA A 24 -11.66 0.53 5.04
N PHE A 25 -12.55 1.51 4.85
CA PHE A 25 -13.59 1.84 5.83
C PHE A 25 -14.51 0.64 6.11
N LEU A 26 -15.06 0.01 5.07
CA LEU A 26 -15.97 -1.13 5.23
C LEU A 26 -15.32 -2.32 5.93
N LEU A 27 -14.04 -2.60 5.61
CA LEU A 27 -13.28 -3.67 6.26
C LEU A 27 -12.91 -3.30 7.70
N ASN A 28 -12.56 -2.04 7.98
CA ASN A 28 -12.25 -1.58 9.34
C ASN A 28 -13.43 -1.77 10.28
N GLU A 29 -14.64 -1.41 9.86
CA GLU A 29 -15.85 -1.59 10.69
C GLU A 29 -16.02 -3.05 11.13
N LYS A 30 -15.89 -3.99 10.19
CA LYS A 30 -15.97 -5.42 10.48
C LYS A 30 -14.78 -5.91 11.32
N TYR A 31 -13.58 -5.45 10.99
CA TYR A 31 -12.36 -5.86 11.67
C TYR A 31 -12.31 -5.34 13.11
N ASN A 32 -12.85 -4.16 13.39
CA ASN A 32 -12.92 -3.60 14.73
C ASN A 32 -13.75 -4.49 15.67
N VAL A 33 -14.90 -4.97 15.19
CA VAL A 33 -15.74 -5.94 15.93
C VAL A 33 -14.98 -7.25 16.12
N PHE A 34 -14.41 -7.81 15.05
CA PHE A 34 -13.63 -9.05 15.12
C PHE A 34 -12.47 -8.94 16.12
N ALA A 35 -11.72 -7.85 16.07
CA ALA A 35 -10.55 -7.63 16.88
C ALA A 35 -10.89 -7.39 18.36
N GLN A 36 -12.04 -6.78 18.65
CA GLN A 36 -12.56 -6.68 20.01
C GLN A 36 -12.92 -8.05 20.56
N ASN A 37 -13.68 -8.85 19.81
CA ASN A 37 -14.16 -10.17 20.25
C ASN A 37 -13.03 -11.19 20.42
N ASN A 38 -11.91 -11.01 19.71
CA ASN A 38 -10.74 -11.90 19.77
C ASN A 38 -9.57 -11.31 20.59
N HIS A 39 -9.82 -10.27 21.40
CA HIS A 39 -8.81 -9.61 22.24
C HIS A 39 -7.56 -9.12 21.48
N ILE A 40 -7.69 -8.83 20.19
CA ILE A 40 -6.59 -8.25 19.39
C ILE A 40 -6.35 -6.79 19.78
N ASN A 41 -7.39 -6.07 20.22
CA ASN A 41 -7.30 -4.67 20.63
C ASN A 41 -6.38 -4.43 21.83
N SER A 42 -6.06 -5.46 22.61
CA SER A 42 -5.12 -5.34 23.74
C SER A 42 -3.65 -5.47 23.32
N VAL A 43 -3.38 -5.86 22.07
CA VAL A 43 -2.02 -6.15 21.57
C VAL A 43 -1.68 -5.31 20.34
N ALA A 44 -2.55 -5.33 19.32
CA ALA A 44 -2.27 -4.66 18.05
C ALA A 44 -2.81 -3.23 18.04
N ILE A 45 -1.89 -2.26 17.96
CA ILE A 45 -2.20 -0.83 18.07
C ILE A 45 -2.17 -0.08 16.72
N ALA A 46 -1.40 -0.57 15.75
CA ALA A 46 -1.15 0.12 14.49
C ALA A 46 -2.40 0.12 13.59
N TYR A 47 -2.63 1.25 12.91
CA TYR A 47 -3.73 1.44 11.94
C TYR A 47 -5.15 1.21 12.50
N ARG A 48 -5.33 1.36 13.82
CA ARG A 48 -6.63 1.24 14.50
C ARG A 48 -7.22 2.62 14.78
N ASP A 49 -8.47 2.83 14.34
CA ASP A 49 -9.23 4.07 14.55
C ASP A 49 -10.17 4.01 15.77
N ASN A 50 -10.42 2.82 16.32
CA ASN A 50 -11.37 2.60 17.40
C ASN A 50 -10.76 2.62 18.83
N LEU A 51 -9.45 2.80 18.96
CA LEU A 51 -8.77 2.72 20.27
C LEU A 51 -8.74 4.05 21.04
N GLY A 52 -8.96 5.18 20.36
CA GLY A 52 -8.94 6.52 20.98
C GLY A 52 -7.59 6.90 21.64
N LYS A 53 -6.51 6.20 21.28
CA LYS A 53 -5.16 6.34 21.83
C LYS A 53 -4.16 6.64 20.72
N THR A 54 -3.14 7.40 21.06
CA THR A 54 -2.01 7.69 20.18
C THR A 54 -0.81 6.79 20.50
N ASN A 55 0.22 6.79 19.64
CA ASN A 55 1.48 6.09 19.92
C ASN A 55 2.13 6.51 21.25
N ILE A 56 1.91 7.76 21.68
CA ILE A 56 2.42 8.28 22.96
C ILE A 56 1.73 7.60 24.15
N ASP A 57 0.42 7.39 24.06
CA ASP A 57 -0.36 6.72 25.10
C ASP A 57 0.09 5.26 25.28
N PHE A 58 0.28 4.55 24.16
CA PHE A 58 0.76 3.16 24.18
C PHE A 58 2.19 3.05 24.71
N ALA A 59 3.09 3.96 24.32
CA ALA A 59 4.46 3.98 24.85
C ALA A 59 4.45 4.21 26.37
N LYS A 60 3.64 5.15 26.85
CA LYS A 60 3.49 5.44 28.29
C LYS A 60 2.95 4.22 29.05
N GLU A 61 1.99 3.50 28.49
CA GLU A 61 1.46 2.27 29.07
C GLU A 61 2.53 1.18 29.17
N ALA A 62 3.30 0.96 28.10
CA ALA A 62 4.41 0.02 28.08
C ALA A 62 5.47 0.37 29.13
N PHE A 63 5.91 1.63 29.20
CA PHE A 63 6.91 2.06 30.18
C PHE A 63 6.40 1.90 31.62
N ARG A 64 5.15 2.30 31.90
CA ARG A 64 4.54 2.10 33.22
C ARG A 64 4.52 0.62 33.60
N LYS A 65 4.17 -0.25 32.65
CA LYS A 65 4.15 -1.69 32.89
C LYS A 65 5.55 -2.21 33.21
N ILE A 66 6.56 -1.82 32.43
CA ILE A 66 7.96 -2.20 32.67
C ILE A 66 8.42 -1.73 34.06
N SER A 67 8.17 -0.46 34.41
CA SER A 67 8.56 0.10 35.72
C SER A 67 7.86 -0.57 36.91
N SER A 68 6.67 -1.16 36.71
CA SER A 68 5.95 -1.89 37.77
C SER A 68 6.50 -3.29 38.03
N LEU A 69 7.31 -3.84 37.10
CA LEU A 69 7.86 -5.18 37.21
C LEU A 69 9.21 -5.12 37.94
N LYS A 70 9.40 -5.98 38.95
CA LYS A 70 10.68 -6.09 39.67
C LYS A 70 11.82 -6.54 38.76
N ASN A 71 11.54 -7.49 37.88
CA ASN A 71 12.43 -8.00 36.84
C ASN A 71 11.62 -8.15 35.55
N ALA A 72 12.19 -7.80 34.40
CA ALA A 72 11.52 -7.89 33.11
C ALA A 72 12.49 -8.34 32.00
N PHE A 73 12.00 -9.16 31.07
CA PHE A 73 12.66 -9.46 29.80
C PHE A 73 11.91 -8.76 28.68
N ILE A 74 12.65 -8.07 27.80
CA ILE A 74 12.08 -7.35 26.67
C ILE A 74 12.59 -8.00 25.39
N PHE A 75 11.65 -8.49 24.57
CA PHE A 75 11.94 -9.01 23.24
C PHE A 75 11.64 -7.93 22.21
N VAL A 76 12.63 -7.60 21.40
CA VAL A 76 12.50 -6.67 20.27
C VAL A 76 12.74 -7.46 19.00
N SER A 77 11.75 -7.46 18.12
CA SER A 77 11.82 -8.11 16.82
C SER A 77 11.20 -7.19 15.77
N ASP A 78 11.75 -7.23 14.56
CA ASP A 78 11.23 -6.49 13.41
C ASP A 78 11.04 -7.44 12.23
N PHE A 79 10.05 -7.14 11.38
CA PHE A 79 9.74 -7.92 10.20
C PHE A 79 10.34 -7.25 8.97
N GLU A 80 11.29 -7.91 8.33
CA GLU A 80 11.83 -7.43 7.07
C GLU A 80 10.79 -7.56 5.94
N HIS A 81 10.58 -6.49 5.18
CA HIS A 81 9.75 -6.51 3.97
C HIS A 81 8.32 -7.09 4.17
N PHE A 82 7.66 -6.81 5.30
CA PHE A 82 6.36 -7.39 5.68
C PHE A 82 5.32 -7.42 4.55
N PHE A 83 5.07 -6.27 3.92
CA PHE A 83 4.05 -6.16 2.85
C PHE A 83 4.46 -6.84 1.55
N ASP A 84 5.76 -6.96 1.28
CA ASP A 84 6.28 -7.60 0.07
C ASP A 84 6.21 -9.13 0.17
N ASN A 85 6.27 -9.64 1.41
CA ASN A 85 6.34 -11.07 1.72
C ASN A 85 5.03 -11.65 2.28
N ILE A 86 3.95 -10.85 2.31
CA ILE A 86 2.68 -11.32 2.85
C ILE A 86 2.08 -12.43 1.97
N ASN A 87 1.69 -13.55 2.58
CA ASN A 87 1.06 -14.65 1.83
C ASN A 87 -0.34 -14.22 1.36
N HIS A 88 -0.48 -14.02 0.06
CA HIS A 88 -1.72 -13.58 -0.58
C HIS A 88 -2.88 -14.57 -0.44
N GLU A 89 -2.63 -15.88 -0.53
CA GLU A 89 -3.68 -16.89 -0.34
C GLU A 89 -4.21 -16.87 1.09
N TYR A 90 -3.30 -16.74 2.06
CA TYR A 90 -3.66 -16.58 3.47
C TYR A 90 -4.44 -15.29 3.70
N LEU A 91 -3.99 -14.16 3.15
CA LEU A 91 -4.70 -12.88 3.25
C LEU A 91 -6.12 -12.98 2.69
N LYS A 92 -6.28 -13.58 1.51
CA LYS A 92 -7.61 -13.82 0.90
C LYS A 92 -8.50 -14.68 1.79
N LYS A 93 -7.96 -15.76 2.36
CA LYS A 93 -8.69 -16.63 3.29
C LYS A 93 -9.16 -15.84 4.52
N LYS A 94 -8.29 -15.01 5.10
CA LYS A 94 -8.64 -14.17 6.26
C LYS A 94 -9.68 -13.11 5.95
N LEU A 95 -9.68 -12.54 4.75
CA LEU A 95 -10.75 -11.65 4.32
C LEU A 95 -12.09 -12.39 4.16
N CYS A 96 -12.09 -13.60 3.59
CA CYS A 96 -13.29 -14.45 3.54
C CYS A 96 -13.84 -14.74 4.96
N GLU A 97 -12.96 -15.15 5.88
CA GLU A 97 -13.33 -15.40 7.28
C GLU A 97 -13.93 -14.14 7.94
N LEU A 98 -13.31 -12.97 7.76
CA LEU A 98 -13.80 -11.70 8.31
C LEU A 98 -15.17 -11.30 7.75
N LEU A 99 -15.39 -11.54 6.46
CA LEU A 99 -16.67 -11.25 5.80
C LEU A 99 -17.73 -12.31 6.09
N THR A 100 -17.36 -13.46 6.68
CA THR A 100 -18.21 -14.64 6.86
C THR A 100 -18.70 -15.20 5.52
N GLU A 101 -17.82 -15.18 4.51
CA GLU A 101 -18.12 -15.60 3.13
C GLU A 101 -17.24 -16.78 2.73
N GLN A 102 -17.76 -17.74 1.96
CA GLN A 102 -16.94 -18.85 1.44
C GLN A 102 -15.92 -18.37 0.39
N LYS A 103 -16.27 -17.31 -0.35
CA LYS A 103 -15.45 -16.69 -1.38
C LYS A 103 -15.64 -15.18 -1.31
N LEU A 104 -14.57 -14.42 -1.57
CA LEU A 104 -14.67 -12.96 -1.69
C LEU A 104 -15.75 -12.58 -2.71
N PRO A 105 -16.70 -11.70 -2.33
CA PRO A 105 -17.62 -11.06 -3.27
C PRO A 105 -16.85 -10.40 -4.43
N GLU A 106 -17.48 -10.27 -5.59
CA GLU A 106 -16.80 -9.86 -6.82
C GLU A 106 -16.09 -8.51 -6.70
N ASP A 107 -16.72 -7.58 -6.00
CA ASP A 107 -16.28 -6.22 -5.77
C ASP A 107 -15.08 -6.16 -4.79
N TYR A 108 -15.14 -6.90 -3.67
CA TYR A 108 -13.98 -7.10 -2.77
C TYR A 108 -12.84 -7.85 -3.46
N TYR A 109 -13.14 -8.85 -4.28
CA TYR A 109 -12.12 -9.59 -5.03
C TYR A 109 -11.42 -8.70 -6.05
N ALA A 110 -12.14 -7.79 -6.70
CA ALA A 110 -11.54 -6.81 -7.61
C ALA A 110 -10.53 -5.91 -6.88
N VAL A 111 -10.89 -5.41 -5.69
CA VAL A 111 -9.99 -4.60 -4.86
C VAL A 111 -8.78 -5.41 -4.38
N TYR A 112 -9.01 -6.60 -3.83
CA TYR A 112 -7.95 -7.51 -3.42
C TYR A 112 -6.98 -7.81 -4.57
N LYS A 113 -7.50 -8.13 -5.76
CA LYS A 113 -6.70 -8.42 -6.96
C LYS A 113 -5.89 -7.19 -7.38
N ASN A 114 -6.47 -6.00 -7.35
CA ASN A 114 -5.76 -4.77 -7.73
C ASN A 114 -4.64 -4.42 -6.76
N ILE A 115 -4.84 -4.57 -5.46
CA ILE A 115 -3.79 -4.31 -4.44
C ILE A 115 -2.68 -5.37 -4.50
N THR A 116 -3.04 -6.64 -4.71
CA THR A 116 -2.07 -7.75 -4.68
C THR A 116 -1.35 -7.99 -6.01
N LYS A 117 -1.95 -7.58 -7.13
CA LYS A 117 -1.44 -7.77 -8.50
C LYS A 117 -1.43 -6.47 -9.28
N PHE A 118 -0.90 -5.40 -8.67
CA PHE A 118 -0.80 -4.10 -9.32
C PHE A 118 0.30 -4.08 -10.39
N ALA A 119 0.08 -3.20 -11.37
CA ALA A 119 1.10 -2.79 -12.31
C ALA A 119 1.34 -1.28 -12.17
N PHE A 120 2.56 -0.86 -12.47
CA PHE A 120 3.00 0.50 -12.22
C PHE A 120 3.84 1.05 -13.37
N TRP A 121 3.98 2.37 -13.39
CA TRP A 121 4.96 3.08 -14.22
C TRP A 121 6.03 3.69 -13.32
N GLU A 122 7.26 3.76 -13.81
CA GLU A 122 8.23 4.68 -13.22
C GLU A 122 7.85 6.11 -13.55
N TRP A 123 8.06 7.02 -12.60
CA TRP A 123 7.91 8.46 -12.83
C TRP A 123 8.65 8.93 -14.10
N GLU A 124 9.89 8.49 -14.29
CA GLU A 124 10.75 8.93 -15.39
C GLU A 124 10.21 8.47 -16.75
N ASP A 125 9.64 7.26 -16.83
CA ASP A 125 9.06 6.75 -18.08
C ASP A 125 7.80 7.54 -18.47
N ILE A 126 7.01 7.99 -17.50
CA ILE A 126 5.81 8.79 -17.76
C ILE A 126 6.17 10.16 -18.28
N ILE A 127 7.12 10.83 -17.63
CA ILE A 127 7.53 12.18 -18.00
C ILE A 127 8.17 12.17 -19.38
N LYS A 128 9.01 11.19 -19.71
CA LYS A 128 9.53 11.02 -21.08
C LYS A 128 8.42 10.89 -22.12
N CYS A 129 7.32 10.21 -21.80
CA CYS A 129 6.20 10.05 -22.75
C CYS A 129 5.30 11.29 -22.89
N SER A 130 5.36 12.25 -21.97
CA SER A 130 4.39 13.36 -21.88
C SER A 130 4.99 14.76 -21.89
N TYR A 131 6.27 14.90 -21.55
CA TYR A 131 6.99 16.17 -21.36
C TYR A 131 8.47 15.99 -21.76
N GLU A 132 8.73 15.37 -22.91
CA GLU A 132 10.10 15.02 -23.34
C GLU A 132 11.03 16.25 -23.39
N ASP A 133 10.53 17.37 -23.91
CA ASP A 133 11.27 18.62 -24.01
C ASP A 133 11.61 19.19 -22.62
N GLU A 134 10.65 19.20 -21.69
CA GLU A 134 10.87 19.67 -20.32
C GLU A 134 11.72 18.71 -19.50
N PHE A 135 11.64 17.40 -19.75
CA PHE A 135 12.45 16.38 -19.06
C PHE A 135 13.95 16.62 -19.24
N ASN A 136 14.35 17.02 -20.45
CA ASN A 136 15.76 17.22 -20.79
C ASN A 136 16.27 18.62 -20.42
N THR A 137 15.39 19.60 -20.24
CA THR A 137 15.75 21.02 -20.11
C THR A 137 15.49 21.60 -18.71
N THR A 138 14.71 20.92 -17.87
CA THR A 138 14.16 21.49 -16.64
C THR A 138 14.38 20.59 -15.42
N SER A 139 14.54 21.21 -14.23
CA SER A 139 14.70 20.48 -12.97
C SER A 139 13.47 19.63 -12.62
N LYS A 140 13.69 18.49 -11.94
CA LYS A 140 12.63 17.57 -11.49
C LYS A 140 11.51 18.28 -10.70
N ASN A 141 11.84 19.26 -9.87
CA ASN A 141 10.84 19.98 -9.06
C ASN A 141 9.92 20.88 -9.88
N LYS A 142 10.44 21.53 -10.93
CA LYS A 142 9.62 22.37 -11.80
C LYS A 142 8.68 21.51 -12.66
N ILE A 143 9.14 20.36 -13.16
CA ILE A 143 8.29 19.39 -13.86
C ILE A 143 7.14 18.93 -12.96
N LYS A 144 7.42 18.54 -11.70
CA LYS A 144 6.35 18.17 -10.74
C LYS A 144 5.30 19.26 -10.60
N SER A 145 5.71 20.52 -10.50
CA SER A 145 4.78 21.65 -10.33
C SER A 145 3.85 21.83 -11.54
N ILE A 146 4.32 21.47 -12.74
CA ILE A 146 3.53 21.51 -13.98
C ILE A 146 2.56 20.34 -14.01
N VAL A 147 3.05 19.13 -13.74
CA VAL A 147 2.26 17.89 -13.74
C VAL A 147 1.14 17.95 -12.71
N ASN A 148 1.41 18.45 -11.50
CA ASN A 148 0.41 18.55 -10.42
C ASN A 148 -0.74 19.51 -10.72
N LYS A 149 -0.60 20.40 -11.71
CA LYS A 149 -1.67 21.32 -12.15
C LYS A 149 -2.57 20.71 -13.24
N ARG A 150 -2.24 19.51 -13.74
CA ARG A 150 -2.98 18.86 -14.82
C ARG A 150 -3.89 17.78 -14.26
N ASP A 151 -5.09 17.68 -14.84
CA ASP A 151 -6.04 16.61 -14.52
C ASP A 151 -5.57 15.24 -15.01
N LYS A 152 -4.79 15.21 -16.10
CA LYS A 152 -4.25 13.99 -16.71
C LYS A 152 -2.81 14.21 -17.14
N ILE A 153 -1.97 13.22 -16.82
CA ILE A 153 -0.55 13.23 -17.19
C ILE A 153 -0.35 12.72 -18.63
N LEU A 154 -1.04 11.64 -18.99
CA LEU A 154 -1.04 11.06 -20.33
C LEU A 154 -2.43 11.15 -20.96
N THR A 155 -2.49 11.47 -22.25
CA THR A 155 -3.69 11.27 -23.05
C THR A 155 -3.95 9.76 -23.26
N ASN A 156 -5.19 9.40 -23.59
CA ASN A 156 -5.54 8.01 -23.88
C ASN A 156 -4.71 7.41 -25.04
N LEU A 157 -4.38 8.23 -26.05
CA LEU A 157 -3.53 7.80 -27.17
C LEU A 157 -2.10 7.55 -26.70
N GLN A 158 -1.51 8.50 -25.97
CA GLN A 158 -0.16 8.31 -25.41
C GLN A 158 -0.08 7.09 -24.50
N PHE A 159 -1.08 6.87 -23.64
CA PHE A 159 -1.13 5.69 -22.78
C PHE A 159 -1.13 4.39 -23.59
N LYS A 160 -2.02 4.27 -24.58
CA LYS A 160 -2.13 3.08 -25.43
C LYS A 160 -0.84 2.78 -26.19
N SER A 161 -0.22 3.80 -26.78
CA SER A 161 1.03 3.67 -27.54
C SER A 161 2.23 3.33 -26.67
N ASN A 162 2.17 3.59 -25.37
CA ASN A 162 3.30 3.45 -24.44
C ASN A 162 3.08 2.38 -23.35
N THR A 163 2.13 1.45 -23.56
CA THR A 163 1.86 0.32 -22.64
C THR A 163 3.08 -0.56 -22.35
N LYS A 164 4.11 -0.55 -23.21
CA LYS A 164 5.40 -1.23 -23.02
C LYS A 164 6.16 -0.80 -21.77
N TYR A 165 5.91 0.41 -21.25
CA TYR A 165 6.55 0.92 -20.03
C TYR A 165 5.83 0.50 -18.74
N ILE A 166 4.69 -0.20 -18.84
CA ILE A 166 3.98 -0.74 -17.69
C ILE A 166 4.80 -1.89 -17.10
N LYS A 167 5.30 -1.69 -15.89
CA LYS A 167 6.01 -2.69 -15.11
C LYS A 167 5.05 -3.41 -14.17
N LYS A 168 5.39 -4.65 -13.84
CA LYS A 168 4.68 -5.46 -12.83
C LYS A 168 5.65 -5.69 -11.70
N LYS A 169 5.18 -5.58 -10.46
CA LYS A 169 6.03 -5.95 -9.33
C LYS A 169 6.20 -7.47 -9.36
N PRO A 170 7.44 -7.99 -9.48
CA PRO A 170 7.66 -9.43 -9.45
C PRO A 170 7.21 -9.97 -8.10
N HIS A 171 6.40 -11.02 -8.12
CA HIS A 171 5.92 -11.67 -6.91
C HIS A 171 6.64 -13.00 -6.75
N GLN A 172 7.20 -13.25 -5.57
CA GLN A 172 7.95 -14.48 -5.27
C GLN A 172 7.10 -15.76 -5.29
N TYR A 173 5.77 -15.65 -5.47
CA TYR A 173 4.80 -16.73 -5.24
C TYR A 173 3.82 -16.97 -6.40
N TRP A 174 4.01 -16.34 -7.57
CA TRP A 174 3.11 -16.55 -8.72
C TRP A 174 3.89 -16.89 -10.00
N ASN A 175 3.94 -18.19 -10.33
CA ASN A 175 4.22 -18.69 -11.69
C ASN A 175 2.88 -18.88 -12.41
N SER A 176 2.41 -17.87 -13.15
CA SER A 176 1.31 -18.06 -14.09
C SER A 176 1.38 -17.02 -15.21
N SER A 177 1.66 -17.51 -16.40
CA SER A 177 1.56 -16.83 -17.69
C SER A 177 0.08 -16.63 -18.04
N ARG A 178 -0.27 -15.38 -18.38
CA ARG A 178 -1.61 -14.89 -18.80
C ARG A 178 -2.56 -14.45 -17.70
N LEU A 179 -2.38 -13.23 -17.19
CA LEU A 179 -3.46 -12.45 -16.58
C LEU A 179 -3.31 -10.97 -16.95
N THR A 180 -4.44 -10.29 -17.13
CA THR A 180 -4.54 -8.85 -17.36
C THR A 180 -4.28 -8.09 -16.06
N TYR A 181 -3.42 -7.08 -16.12
CA TYR A 181 -3.03 -6.23 -15.00
C TYR A 181 -3.66 -4.86 -15.21
N GLN A 182 -4.33 -4.34 -14.17
CA GLN A 182 -4.82 -2.96 -14.19
C GLN A 182 -3.70 -2.08 -13.64
N CYS A 183 -3.21 -1.16 -14.47
CA CYS A 183 -2.19 -0.21 -14.05
C CYS A 183 -2.81 0.75 -13.03
N SER A 184 -2.43 0.57 -11.78
CA SER A 184 -3.11 1.16 -10.61
C SER A 184 -2.12 1.83 -9.67
N ALA A 185 -0.87 2.01 -10.10
CA ALA A 185 0.17 2.67 -9.31
C ALA A 185 1.22 3.42 -10.14
N PHE A 186 1.81 4.46 -9.54
CA PHE A 186 2.96 5.23 -10.01
C PHE A 186 4.10 5.01 -9.03
N LYS A 187 5.25 4.48 -9.50
CA LYS A 187 6.42 4.29 -8.65
C LYS A 187 7.24 5.57 -8.58
N TYR A 188 7.60 5.95 -7.36
CA TYR A 188 8.39 7.11 -7.02
C TYR A 188 9.55 6.69 -6.10
N LEU A 189 10.74 7.23 -6.33
CA LEU A 189 11.87 7.15 -5.41
C LEU A 189 11.90 8.45 -4.59
N TYR A 190 11.77 8.35 -3.27
CA TYR A 190 12.08 9.45 -2.37
C TYR A 190 13.48 9.23 -1.77
N ASP A 191 14.26 10.31 -1.74
CA ASP A 191 15.54 10.40 -1.03
C ASP A 191 15.34 10.38 0.49
#